data_AF-A0A4S8MXA9-F1
#
_entry.id   AF-A0A4S8MXA9-F1
#
_cell.length_a   1.000
_cell.length_b   1.000
_cell.length_c   1.000
_cell.angle_alpha   90.00
_cell.angle_beta   90.00
_cell.angle_gamma   90.00
#
_symmetry.space_group_name_H-M   'P 1'
#
loop_
_entity.id
_entity.type
_entity.pdbx_description
1 polymer ?
#
loop_
_entity_poly.entity_id
_entity_poly.type
_entity_poly.pdbx_seq_one_letter_code
_entity_poly.pdbx_strand_id
1 'polypeptide(L)'
;MVSKGLMVFWGVVDFCLLAAGAISIAFSIIWRKQDLLMNMVVTNADLNAGLALGVFLLVTFLISIFAIVQRNHVTSGLVILNYVLIIDAIVVLVLGTRVWFFTLRERDNFFKIYKEQSDDTIRQIQNKFSCCGYFRADGVDPTDRVIVTNTTGTTDFCTPVQTDFIKFLDPAVNNNSKNFCVSGVTAFADYALNNIFSSMYGFMAIVLTLLVASLCVINQRKTDERFKRIDAKRGGKGFV
;
A
#
# COMPACT_ATOMS: atom_id res chain seq x y z
N MET A 1 17.76 32.28 14.16
CA MET A 1 18.36 30.96 13.94
C MET A 1 17.23 29.93 13.96
N VAL A 2 17.28 28.90 13.12
CA VAL A 2 16.25 27.86 13.13
C VAL A 2 16.21 27.18 14.50
N SER A 3 15.02 26.97 15.06
CA SER A 3 14.87 26.34 16.38
C SER A 3 15.43 24.93 16.35
N LYS A 4 16.25 24.55 17.36
CA LYS A 4 16.81 23.20 17.48
C LYS A 4 15.70 22.14 17.52
N GLY A 5 14.59 22.43 18.20
CA GLY A 5 13.45 21.52 18.27
C GLY A 5 12.79 21.27 16.91
N LEU A 6 12.66 22.32 16.09
CA LEU A 6 12.11 22.19 14.73
C LEU A 6 13.01 21.34 13.83
N MET A 7 14.34 21.54 13.92
CA MET A 7 15.30 20.76 13.13
C MET A 7 15.32 19.28 13.55
N VAL A 8 15.22 18.99 14.85
CA VAL A 8 15.13 17.61 15.35
C VAL A 8 13.83 16.95 14.87
N PHE A 9 12.69 17.62 15.02
CA PHE A 9 11.41 17.11 14.54
C PHE A 9 11.44 16.82 13.04
N TRP A 10 11.92 17.79 12.24
CA TRP A 10 12.08 17.61 10.80
C TRP A 10 12.94 16.40 10.46
N GLY A 11 14.10 16.23 11.13
CA GLY A 11 14.99 15.08 10.90
C GLY A 11 14.39 13.74 11.31
N VAL A 12 13.57 13.69 12.37
CA VAL A 12 12.85 12.46 12.76
C VAL A 12 11.84 12.07 11.69
N VAL A 13 11.05 13.03 11.19
CA VAL A 13 10.05 12.75 10.15
C VAL A 13 10.73 12.35 8.83
N ASP A 14 11.88 12.96 8.51
CA ASP A 14 12.70 12.60 7.36
C ASP A 14 13.27 11.17 7.47
N PHE A 15 13.69 10.75 8.67
CA PHE A 15 14.05 9.35 8.91
C PHE A 15 12.86 8.40 8.77
N CYS A 16 11.65 8.81 9.18
CA CYS A 16 10.45 8.03 8.92
C CYS A 16 10.15 7.90 7.41
N LEU A 17 10.48 8.90 6.60
CA LEU A 17 10.38 8.83 5.13
C LEU A 17 11.32 7.77 4.56
N LEU A 18 12.57 7.73 5.04
CA LEU A 18 13.55 6.69 4.70
C LEU A 18 13.00 5.29 5.06
N ALA A 19 12.47 5.14 6.27
CA ALA A 19 11.88 3.88 6.73
C ALA A 19 10.69 3.46 5.85
N ALA A 20 9.80 4.39 5.48
CA ALA A 20 8.69 4.14 4.56
C ALA A 20 9.17 3.63 3.20
N GLY A 21 10.19 4.28 2.61
CA GLY A 21 10.81 3.83 1.36
C GLY A 21 11.41 2.43 1.47
N ALA A 22 12.17 2.15 2.53
CA ALA A 22 12.79 0.84 2.76
C ALA A 22 11.75 -0.28 2.96
N ILE A 23 10.71 -0.04 3.74
CA ILE A 23 9.61 -0.99 3.98
C ILE A 23 8.86 -1.29 2.68
N SER A 24 8.56 -0.26 1.88
CA SER A 24 7.87 -0.41 0.60
C SER A 24 8.68 -1.27 -0.39
N ILE A 25 10.00 -1.07 -0.48
CA ILE A 25 10.89 -1.93 -1.28
C ILE A 25 10.92 -3.36 -0.73
N ALA A 26 11.07 -3.52 0.59
CA ALA A 26 11.16 -4.83 1.22
C ALA A 26 9.91 -5.67 0.94
N PHE A 27 8.70 -5.11 1.11
CA PHE A 27 7.46 -5.82 0.77
C PHE A 27 7.37 -6.15 -0.72
N SER A 28 7.80 -5.24 -1.59
CA SER A 28 7.81 -5.45 -3.05
C SER A 28 8.75 -6.58 -3.50
N ILE A 29 9.75 -6.95 -2.69
CA ILE A 29 10.67 -8.07 -2.95
C ILE A 29 10.17 -9.34 -2.27
N ILE A 30 9.79 -9.27 -1.00
CA ILE A 30 9.39 -10.44 -0.21
C ILE A 30 8.14 -11.10 -0.81
N TRP A 31 7.15 -10.29 -1.21
CA TRP A 31 5.89 -10.79 -1.77
C TRP A 31 5.98 -11.24 -3.23
N ARG A 32 7.15 -11.16 -3.86
CA ARG A 32 7.40 -11.87 -5.14
C ARG A 32 7.61 -13.37 -4.96
N LYS A 33 7.86 -13.84 -3.73
CA LYS A 33 7.93 -15.27 -3.46
C LYS A 33 6.56 -15.90 -3.70
N GLN A 34 6.55 -17.11 -4.25
CA GLN A 34 5.34 -17.82 -4.68
C GLN A 34 4.51 -18.30 -3.48
N ASP A 35 3.80 -17.39 -2.83
CA ASP A 35 2.68 -17.74 -1.96
C ASP A 35 1.41 -17.76 -2.83
N LEU A 36 0.76 -18.93 -2.91
CA LEU A 36 -0.43 -19.20 -3.74
C LEU A 36 -1.49 -18.08 -3.63
N LEU A 37 -1.80 -17.67 -2.41
CA LEU A 37 -2.82 -16.66 -2.15
C LEU A 37 -2.31 -15.23 -2.34
N MET A 38 -1.03 -14.97 -2.01
CA MET A 38 -0.46 -13.62 -2.18
C MET A 38 -0.39 -13.24 -3.66
N ASN A 39 -0.06 -14.18 -4.54
CA ASN A 39 -0.06 -13.97 -6.00
C ASN A 39 -1.44 -13.66 -6.57
N MET A 40 -2.52 -14.05 -5.88
CA MET A 40 -3.87 -13.64 -6.26
C MET A 40 -4.23 -12.25 -5.75
N VAL A 41 -3.75 -11.88 -4.56
CA VAL A 41 -4.06 -10.59 -3.92
C VAL A 41 -3.25 -9.46 -4.53
N VAL A 42 -1.97 -9.68 -4.81
CA VAL A 42 -1.04 -8.67 -5.28
C VAL A 42 -0.47 -9.09 -6.62
N THR A 43 -0.72 -8.29 -7.66
CA THR A 43 -0.20 -8.59 -8.99
C THR A 43 1.25 -8.10 -9.16
N ASN A 44 1.95 -8.58 -10.19
CA ASN A 44 3.26 -8.07 -10.55
C ASN A 44 3.27 -6.56 -10.84
N ALA A 45 2.16 -6.02 -11.36
CA ALA A 45 2.01 -4.60 -11.60
C ALA A 45 1.97 -3.81 -10.27
N ASP A 46 1.26 -4.32 -9.26
CA ASP A 46 1.17 -3.72 -7.94
C ASP A 46 2.53 -3.78 -7.21
N LEU A 47 3.24 -4.90 -7.31
CA LEU A 47 4.60 -5.04 -6.77
C LEU A 47 5.61 -4.11 -7.45
N ASN A 48 5.47 -3.89 -8.77
CA ASN A 48 6.30 -2.92 -9.48
C ASN A 48 5.96 -1.48 -9.07
N ALA A 49 4.68 -1.16 -8.88
CA ALA A 49 4.24 0.15 -8.41
C ALA A 49 4.73 0.44 -6.98
N GLY A 50 4.65 -0.56 -6.08
CA GLY A 50 5.22 -0.48 -4.74
C GLY A 50 6.73 -0.28 -4.75
N LEU A 51 7.45 -1.03 -5.60
CA LEU A 51 8.90 -0.86 -5.75
C LEU A 51 9.26 0.55 -6.24
N ALA A 52 8.53 1.05 -7.24
CA ALA A 52 8.72 2.39 -7.77
C ALA A 52 8.47 3.45 -6.70
N LEU A 53 7.36 3.35 -5.95
CA LEU A 53 7.05 4.24 -4.84
C LEU A 53 8.19 4.24 -3.80
N GLY A 54 8.66 3.07 -3.39
CA GLY A 54 9.76 2.96 -2.44
C GLY A 54 11.05 3.66 -2.93
N VAL A 55 11.41 3.47 -4.21
CA VAL A 55 12.55 4.17 -4.83
C VAL A 55 12.34 5.69 -4.84
N PHE A 56 11.14 6.16 -5.19
CA PHE A 56 10.82 7.59 -5.16
C PHE A 56 11.00 8.18 -3.77
N LEU A 57 10.47 7.54 -2.72
CA LEU A 57 10.62 8.01 -1.34
C LEU A 57 12.09 8.06 -0.89
N LEU A 58 12.92 7.09 -1.30
CA LEU A 58 14.36 7.11 -1.04
C LEU A 58 15.08 8.26 -1.76
N VAL A 59 14.70 8.54 -3.01
CA VAL A 59 15.23 9.68 -3.76
C VAL A 59 14.82 10.99 -3.08
N THR A 60 13.57 11.12 -2.62
CA THR A 60 13.09 12.28 -1.86
C THR A 60 13.87 12.47 -0.57
N PHE A 61 14.20 11.40 0.15
CA PHE A 61 15.09 11.45 1.32
C PHE A 61 16.51 11.93 0.96
N LEU A 62 17.08 11.52 -0.18
CA LEU A 62 18.38 12.06 -0.60
C LEU A 62 18.26 13.56 -0.90
N ILE A 63 17.20 13.97 -1.59
CA ILE A 63 16.92 15.38 -1.89
C ILE A 63 16.74 16.19 -0.60
N SER A 64 16.11 15.64 0.43
CA SER A 64 15.89 16.33 1.71
C SER A 64 17.21 16.61 2.44
N ILE A 65 18.16 15.66 2.44
CA ILE A 65 19.52 15.86 2.95
C ILE A 65 20.22 16.98 2.18
N PHE A 66 20.18 16.94 0.85
CA PHE A 66 20.80 18.01 0.04
C PHE A 66 20.13 19.37 0.28
N ALA A 67 18.81 19.40 0.45
CA ALA A 67 18.06 20.62 0.72
C ALA A 67 18.46 21.25 2.06
N ILE A 68 18.65 20.44 3.12
CA ILE A 68 18.91 20.97 4.45
C ILE A 68 20.35 21.47 4.63
N VAL A 69 21.33 20.81 3.99
CA VAL A 69 22.77 21.13 4.04
C VAL A 69 23.10 22.45 3.35
N GLN A 70 22.24 22.93 2.44
CA GLN A 70 22.42 24.23 1.79
C GLN A 70 22.47 25.39 2.80
N ARG A 71 23.27 26.41 2.45
CA ARG A 71 23.42 27.62 3.27
C ARG A 71 22.07 28.24 3.59
N ASN A 72 21.93 28.77 4.80
CA ASN A 72 20.65 29.27 5.34
C ASN A 72 19.96 30.36 4.48
N HIS A 73 20.71 31.09 3.65
CA HIS A 73 20.18 32.11 2.73
C HIS A 73 19.60 31.53 1.43
N VAL A 74 19.99 30.30 1.08
CA VAL A 74 19.49 29.59 -0.09
C VAL A 74 18.35 28.71 0.36
N THR A 75 17.12 29.06 -0.03
CA THR A 75 15.91 28.28 0.27
C THR A 75 15.43 27.46 -0.93
N SER A 76 16.10 27.54 -2.07
CA SER A 76 15.70 26.85 -3.30
C SER A 76 15.66 25.33 -3.14
N GLY A 77 16.60 24.72 -2.42
CA GLY A 77 16.58 23.28 -2.14
C GLY A 77 15.34 22.82 -1.40
N LEU A 78 14.92 23.55 -0.36
CA LEU A 78 13.69 23.20 0.39
C LEU A 78 12.42 23.44 -0.44
N VAL A 79 12.44 24.43 -1.35
CA VAL A 79 11.33 24.63 -2.29
C VAL A 79 11.21 23.45 -3.26
N ILE A 80 12.33 22.96 -3.80
CA ILE A 80 12.36 21.76 -4.65
C ILE A 80 11.85 20.54 -3.88
N LEU A 81 12.33 20.33 -2.65
CA LEU A 81 11.86 19.26 -1.77
C LEU A 81 10.32 19.31 -1.61
N ASN A 82 9.74 20.49 -1.43
CA ASN A 82 8.29 20.62 -1.28
C ASN A 82 7.52 20.23 -2.54
N TYR A 83 8.03 20.58 -3.72
CA TYR A 83 7.42 20.13 -4.98
C TYR A 83 7.50 18.61 -5.12
N VAL A 84 8.64 18.01 -4.74
CA VAL A 84 8.79 16.55 -4.76
C VAL A 84 7.84 15.88 -3.74
N LEU A 85 7.70 16.42 -2.53
CA LEU A 85 6.76 15.90 -1.53
C LEU A 85 5.30 16.00 -1.97
N ILE A 86 4.92 17.02 -2.75
CA ILE A 86 3.59 17.10 -3.36
C ILE A 86 3.40 15.97 -4.38
N ILE A 87 4.41 15.69 -5.21
CA ILE A 87 4.37 14.58 -6.17
C ILE A 87 4.24 13.25 -5.41
N ASP A 88 5.04 13.03 -4.37
CA ASP A 88 4.96 11.82 -3.54
C ASP A 88 3.57 11.66 -2.92
N ALA A 89 2.98 12.74 -2.39
CA ALA A 89 1.64 12.71 -1.84
C ALA A 89 0.59 12.30 -2.89
N ILE A 90 0.69 12.82 -4.12
CA ILE A 90 -0.21 12.44 -5.22
C ILE A 90 -0.03 10.95 -5.56
N VAL A 91 1.20 10.46 -5.67
CA VAL A 91 1.49 9.05 -5.99
C VAL A 91 0.93 8.13 -4.91
N VAL A 92 1.20 8.43 -3.63
CA VAL A 92 0.68 7.66 -2.49
C VAL A 92 -0.85 7.67 -2.48
N LEU A 93 -1.48 8.83 -2.73
CA LEU A 93 -2.93 8.94 -2.81
C LEU A 93 -3.51 8.06 -3.91
N VAL A 94 -2.96 8.12 -5.11
CA VAL A 94 -3.46 7.34 -6.26
C VAL A 94 -3.33 5.85 -5.98
N LEU A 95 -2.16 5.38 -5.54
CA LEU A 95 -1.95 3.97 -5.24
C LEU A 95 -2.83 3.52 -4.07
N GLY A 96 -2.91 4.29 -2.99
CA GLY A 96 -3.71 3.94 -1.82
C GLY A 96 -5.21 3.91 -2.12
N THR A 97 -5.68 4.85 -2.93
CA THR A 97 -7.08 4.91 -3.39
C THR A 97 -7.42 3.71 -4.28
N ARG A 98 -6.50 3.26 -5.14
CA ARG A 98 -6.71 2.07 -5.99
C ARG A 98 -6.87 0.81 -5.15
N VAL A 99 -6.01 0.61 -4.15
CA VAL A 99 -6.10 -0.51 -3.20
C VAL A 99 -7.41 -0.42 -2.39
N TRP A 100 -7.77 0.77 -1.92
CA TRP A 100 -9.01 0.98 -1.17
C TRP A 100 -10.28 0.71 -1.99
N PHE A 101 -10.34 1.14 -3.25
CA PHE A 101 -11.48 0.80 -4.11
C PHE A 101 -11.59 -0.70 -4.36
N PHE A 102 -10.45 -1.41 -4.38
CA PHE A 102 -10.43 -2.84 -4.55
C PHE A 102 -11.02 -3.58 -3.34
N THR A 103 -10.78 -3.10 -2.10
CA THR A 103 -11.38 -3.66 -0.88
C THR A 103 -12.90 -3.47 -0.81
N LEU A 104 -13.44 -2.36 -1.33
CA LEU A 104 -14.89 -2.14 -1.35
C LEU A 104 -15.67 -3.15 -2.20
N ARG A 105 -15.03 -3.75 -3.22
CA ARG A 105 -15.64 -4.74 -4.12
C ARG A 105 -14.86 -6.05 -4.13
N GLU A 106 -14.32 -6.41 -2.98
CA GLU A 106 -13.39 -7.54 -2.83
C GLU A 106 -13.94 -8.84 -3.46
N ARG A 107 -15.14 -9.27 -3.07
CA ARG A 107 -15.76 -10.52 -3.54
C ARG A 107 -15.90 -10.58 -5.07
N ASP A 108 -16.36 -9.49 -5.69
CA ASP A 108 -16.57 -9.43 -7.14
C ASP A 108 -15.25 -9.34 -7.90
N ASN A 109 -14.28 -8.62 -7.36
CA ASN A 109 -12.96 -8.47 -7.97
C ASN A 109 -12.18 -9.78 -7.92
N PHE A 110 -12.16 -10.45 -6.76
CA PHE A 110 -11.50 -11.74 -6.64
C PHE A 110 -12.22 -12.87 -7.36
N PHE A 111 -13.53 -12.77 -7.59
CA PHE A 111 -14.22 -13.72 -8.46
C PHE A 111 -13.67 -13.70 -9.88
N LYS A 112 -13.41 -12.50 -10.43
CA LYS A 112 -12.79 -12.35 -11.75
C LYS A 112 -11.38 -12.93 -11.77
N ILE A 113 -10.57 -12.60 -10.77
CA ILE A 113 -9.20 -13.13 -10.62
C ILE A 113 -9.21 -14.66 -10.50
N TYR A 114 -10.14 -15.22 -9.71
CA TYR A 114 -10.29 -16.66 -9.53
C TYR A 114 -10.64 -17.37 -10.84
N LYS A 115 -11.52 -16.78 -11.66
CA LYS A 115 -11.90 -17.34 -12.97
C LYS A 115 -10.76 -17.39 -13.99
N GLU A 116 -9.77 -16.51 -13.84
CA GLU A 116 -8.59 -16.42 -14.70
C GLU A 116 -7.45 -17.32 -14.22
N GLN A 117 -7.55 -17.91 -13.02
CA GLN A 117 -6.52 -18.81 -12.51
C GLN A 117 -6.44 -20.13 -13.28
N SER A 118 -5.27 -20.76 -13.21
CA SER A 118 -5.06 -22.10 -13.76
C SER A 118 -5.82 -23.18 -12.95
N ASP A 119 -6.16 -24.28 -13.62
CA ASP A 119 -6.87 -25.40 -12.98
C ASP A 119 -6.07 -26.03 -11.82
N ASP A 120 -4.73 -25.93 -11.85
CA ASP A 120 -3.86 -26.40 -10.77
C ASP A 120 -3.94 -25.46 -9.55
N THR A 121 -3.85 -24.15 -9.78
CA THR A 121 -4.02 -23.13 -8.73
C THR A 121 -5.38 -23.24 -8.05
N ILE A 122 -6.45 -23.43 -8.83
CA ILE A 122 -7.79 -23.60 -8.30
C ILE A 122 -7.89 -24.86 -7.42
N ARG A 123 -7.34 -26.00 -7.88
CA ARG A 123 -7.29 -27.23 -7.08
C ARG A 123 -6.56 -27.01 -5.76
N GLN A 124 -5.42 -26.34 -5.78
CA GLN A 124 -4.68 -26.03 -4.55
C GLN A 124 -5.49 -25.17 -3.58
N ILE A 125 -6.24 -24.18 -4.07
CA ILE A 125 -7.12 -23.34 -3.23
C ILE A 125 -8.24 -24.18 -2.61
N GLN A 126 -8.90 -25.01 -3.41
CA GLN A 126 -9.98 -25.89 -2.97
C GLN A 126 -9.50 -26.86 -1.89
N ASN A 127 -8.33 -27.47 -2.08
CA ASN A 127 -7.72 -28.37 -1.11
C ASN A 127 -7.24 -27.64 0.15
N LYS A 128 -6.71 -26.42 0.01
CA LYS A 128 -6.21 -25.63 1.14
C LYS A 128 -7.31 -25.16 2.08
N PHE A 129 -8.47 -24.80 1.53
CA PHE A 129 -9.60 -24.29 2.30
C PHE A 129 -10.73 -25.29 2.50
N SER A 130 -10.60 -26.52 1.98
CA SER A 130 -11.64 -27.55 2.03
C SER A 130 -12.99 -27.01 1.54
N CYS A 131 -12.97 -26.38 0.36
CA CYS A 131 -14.10 -25.69 -0.24
C CYS A 131 -14.23 -26.06 -1.72
N CYS A 132 -15.43 -25.92 -2.29
CA CYS A 132 -15.62 -26.05 -3.73
C CYS A 132 -16.43 -24.89 -4.30
N GLY A 133 -15.96 -24.40 -5.44
CA GLY A 133 -16.54 -23.23 -6.11
C GLY A 133 -16.21 -21.93 -5.40
N TYR A 134 -16.27 -20.83 -6.14
CA TYR A 134 -15.92 -19.53 -5.59
C TYR A 134 -17.08 -18.92 -4.80
N PHE A 135 -18.18 -18.54 -5.46
CA PHE A 135 -19.37 -17.99 -4.82
C PHE A 135 -20.53 -17.87 -5.81
N ARG A 136 -21.78 -17.99 -5.34
CA ARG A 136 -23.00 -17.91 -6.16
C ARG A 136 -23.80 -16.64 -5.83
N ALA A 137 -23.46 -15.48 -6.38
CA ALA A 137 -24.30 -14.27 -6.19
C ALA A 137 -25.43 -14.11 -7.19
N ASP A 138 -25.29 -14.66 -8.40
CA ASP A 138 -26.09 -14.26 -9.56
C ASP A 138 -26.92 -15.40 -10.16
N GLY A 139 -26.92 -16.57 -9.52
CA GLY A 139 -27.65 -17.73 -10.00
C GLY A 139 -27.03 -18.41 -11.24
N VAL A 140 -25.85 -17.95 -11.69
CA VAL A 140 -25.06 -18.67 -12.69
C VAL A 140 -24.23 -19.73 -11.97
N ASP A 141 -24.25 -20.93 -12.54
CA ASP A 141 -23.86 -22.23 -11.99
C ASP A 141 -22.83 -22.19 -10.82
N PRO A 142 -23.15 -22.71 -9.61
CA PRO A 142 -22.19 -22.80 -8.50
C PRO A 142 -20.98 -23.70 -8.80
N THR A 143 -21.00 -24.43 -9.93
CA THR A 143 -19.88 -25.21 -10.44
C THR A 143 -18.95 -24.42 -11.37
N ASP A 144 -19.19 -23.12 -11.57
CA ASP A 144 -18.35 -22.28 -12.41
C ASP A 144 -16.90 -22.30 -11.91
N ARG A 145 -16.00 -22.81 -12.77
CA ARG A 145 -14.59 -23.11 -12.49
C ARG A 145 -14.32 -24.05 -11.30
N VAL A 146 -15.24 -24.96 -10.97
CA VAL A 146 -14.94 -26.06 -10.04
C VAL A 146 -14.13 -27.13 -10.75
N ILE A 147 -12.94 -27.43 -10.22
CA ILE A 147 -12.17 -28.57 -10.67
C ILE A 147 -12.56 -29.80 -9.85
N VAL A 148 -13.24 -30.74 -10.49
CA VAL A 148 -13.67 -32.01 -9.88
C VAL A 148 -12.71 -33.10 -10.32
N THR A 149 -12.17 -33.85 -9.36
CA THR A 149 -11.33 -35.01 -9.66
C THR A 149 -12.15 -36.29 -9.50
N ASN A 150 -12.29 -37.04 -10.60
CA ASN A 150 -13.08 -38.28 -10.66
C ASN A 150 -12.28 -39.55 -10.33
N THR A 151 -10.99 -39.41 -10.02
CA THR A 151 -10.12 -40.54 -9.66
C THR A 151 -10.22 -40.85 -8.17
N THR A 152 -10.61 -42.08 -7.85
CA THR A 152 -10.51 -42.66 -6.51
C THR A 152 -9.03 -42.79 -6.12
N GLY A 153 -8.58 -42.04 -5.10
CA GLY A 153 -7.20 -42.11 -4.57
C GLY A 153 -6.37 -40.83 -4.66
N THR A 154 -6.90 -39.73 -5.20
CA THR A 154 -6.26 -38.40 -5.17
C THR A 154 -6.63 -37.63 -3.90
N THR A 155 -5.73 -36.77 -3.42
CA THR A 155 -5.91 -35.90 -2.22
C THR A 155 -6.81 -34.69 -2.45
N ASP A 156 -7.63 -34.72 -3.50
CA ASP A 156 -8.47 -33.59 -3.89
C ASP A 156 -9.75 -33.58 -3.05
N PHE A 157 -10.08 -32.41 -2.51
CA PHE A 157 -11.26 -32.22 -1.69
C PHE A 157 -12.52 -32.38 -2.54
N CYS A 158 -12.60 -31.62 -3.64
CA CYS A 158 -13.79 -31.54 -4.50
C CYS A 158 -14.06 -32.81 -5.31
N THR A 159 -14.98 -33.62 -4.78
CA THR A 159 -15.53 -34.82 -5.44
C THR A 159 -16.89 -34.53 -6.08
N PRO A 160 -17.39 -35.41 -6.97
CA PRO A 160 -18.74 -35.28 -7.53
C PRO A 160 -19.83 -35.14 -6.44
N VAL A 161 -19.70 -35.88 -5.34
CA VAL A 161 -20.64 -35.84 -4.20
C VAL A 161 -20.68 -34.45 -3.55
N GLN A 162 -19.51 -33.84 -3.32
CA GLN A 162 -19.43 -32.50 -2.74
C GLN A 162 -19.93 -31.42 -3.68
N THR A 163 -19.66 -31.59 -4.98
CA THR A 163 -20.14 -30.66 -6.02
C THR A 163 -21.67 -30.68 -6.09
N ASP A 164 -22.28 -31.86 -5.99
CA ASP A 164 -23.73 -31.98 -5.95
C ASP A 164 -24.32 -31.39 -4.66
N PHE A 165 -23.69 -31.59 -3.50
CA PHE A 165 -24.11 -30.95 -2.24
C PHE A 165 -24.17 -29.42 -2.38
N ILE A 166 -23.14 -28.80 -2.97
CA ILE A 166 -23.03 -27.34 -3.07
C ILE A 166 -24.05 -26.73 -4.04
N LYS A 167 -24.54 -27.48 -5.04
CA LYS A 167 -25.63 -27.04 -5.92
C LYS A 167 -26.93 -26.72 -5.16
N PHE A 168 -27.17 -27.42 -4.04
CA PHE A 168 -28.36 -27.23 -3.21
C PHE A 168 -28.17 -26.16 -2.11
N LEU A 169 -26.95 -25.66 -1.92
CA LEU A 169 -26.68 -24.64 -0.93
C LEU A 169 -26.94 -23.24 -1.49
N ASP A 170 -27.66 -22.45 -0.70
CA ASP A 170 -27.77 -21.00 -0.90
C ASP A 170 -26.61 -20.30 -0.15
N PRO A 171 -25.72 -19.58 -0.85
CA PRO A 171 -24.63 -18.83 -0.20
C PRO A 171 -25.09 -17.58 0.56
N ALA A 172 -26.34 -17.14 0.39
CA ALA A 172 -26.92 -16.06 1.19
C ALA A 172 -27.19 -16.49 2.64
N VAL A 173 -27.21 -17.80 2.90
CA VAL A 173 -27.31 -18.35 4.25
C VAL A 173 -25.91 -18.40 4.88
N ASN A 174 -25.71 -17.67 5.98
CA ASN A 174 -24.42 -17.49 6.67
C ASN A 174 -23.69 -18.79 7.06
N ASN A 175 -24.41 -19.90 7.22
CA ASN A 175 -23.82 -21.19 7.57
C ASN A 175 -23.20 -21.88 6.34
N ASN A 176 -23.63 -21.53 5.13
CA ASN A 176 -23.24 -22.19 3.90
C ASN A 176 -22.01 -21.56 3.25
N SER A 177 -21.71 -20.29 3.56
CA SER A 177 -20.57 -19.54 3.01
C SER A 177 -19.20 -20.18 3.28
N LYS A 178 -19.09 -21.03 4.32
CA LYS A 178 -17.87 -21.80 4.61
C LYS A 178 -17.58 -22.91 3.59
N ASN A 179 -18.60 -23.40 2.90
CA ASN A 179 -18.45 -24.44 1.88
C ASN A 179 -17.92 -23.87 0.55
N PHE A 180 -17.96 -22.55 0.40
CA PHE A 180 -17.48 -21.82 -0.77
C PHE A 180 -16.11 -21.21 -0.53
N CYS A 181 -15.26 -21.22 -1.55
CA CYS A 181 -13.89 -20.72 -1.45
C CYS A 181 -13.79 -19.21 -1.26
N VAL A 182 -14.87 -18.45 -1.57
CA VAL A 182 -14.91 -17.00 -1.32
C VAL A 182 -14.54 -16.66 0.12
N SER A 183 -15.06 -17.38 1.12
CA SER A 183 -14.88 -16.98 2.52
C SER A 183 -13.43 -17.11 2.96
N GLY A 184 -12.73 -18.16 2.54
CA GLY A 184 -11.31 -18.37 2.87
C GLY A 184 -10.41 -17.40 2.11
N VAL A 185 -10.70 -17.18 0.82
CA VAL A 185 -9.94 -16.25 -0.02
C VAL A 185 -10.09 -14.81 0.46
N THR A 186 -11.32 -14.35 0.72
CA THR A 186 -11.57 -12.98 1.17
C THR A 186 -11.09 -12.75 2.59
N ALA A 187 -11.14 -13.75 3.49
CA ALA A 187 -10.57 -13.56 4.83
C ALA A 187 -9.05 -13.30 4.80
N PHE A 188 -8.32 -13.99 3.91
CA PHE A 188 -6.90 -13.74 3.71
C PHE A 188 -6.65 -12.39 3.00
N ALA A 189 -7.42 -12.13 1.95
CA ALA A 189 -7.26 -10.93 1.13
C ALA A 189 -7.64 -9.65 1.91
N ASP A 190 -8.72 -9.65 2.68
CA ASP A 190 -9.13 -8.55 3.55
C ASP A 190 -8.02 -8.21 4.55
N TYR A 191 -7.44 -9.23 5.22
CA TYR A 191 -6.31 -9.01 6.12
C TYR A 191 -5.11 -8.39 5.41
N ALA A 192 -4.71 -8.93 4.25
CA ALA A 192 -3.57 -8.42 3.50
C ALA A 192 -3.81 -6.99 2.98
N LEU A 193 -4.95 -6.76 2.32
CA LEU A 193 -5.31 -5.48 1.72
C LEU A 193 -5.49 -4.39 2.77
N ASN A 194 -6.12 -4.68 3.91
CA ASN A 194 -6.30 -3.70 4.99
C ASN A 194 -4.97 -3.27 5.59
N ASN A 195 -4.01 -4.18 5.74
CA ASN A 195 -2.66 -3.85 6.19
C ASN A 195 -1.89 -3.02 5.14
N ILE A 196 -1.99 -3.38 3.87
CA ILE A 196 -1.38 -2.63 2.76
C ILE A 196 -1.94 -1.20 2.73
N PHE A 197 -3.27 -1.06 2.64
CA PHE A 197 -3.97 0.21 2.67
C PHE A 197 -3.54 1.06 3.88
N SER A 198 -3.58 0.49 5.09
CA SER A 198 -3.23 1.23 6.32
C SER A 198 -1.78 1.72 6.29
N SER A 199 -0.84 0.90 5.80
CA SER A 199 0.57 1.30 5.67
C SER A 199 0.76 2.45 4.68
N MET A 200 0.03 2.46 3.57
CA MET A 200 0.11 3.52 2.55
C MET A 200 -0.43 4.85 3.07
N TYR A 201 -1.55 4.84 3.80
CA TYR A 201 -2.03 6.05 4.47
C TYR A 201 -1.09 6.50 5.59
N GLY A 202 -0.38 5.58 6.24
CA GLY A 202 0.74 5.90 7.13
C GLY A 202 1.86 6.67 6.42
N PHE A 203 2.24 6.27 5.21
CA PHE A 203 3.23 6.99 4.40
C PHE A 203 2.74 8.39 4.02
N MET A 204 1.45 8.54 3.69
CA MET A 204 0.84 9.85 3.42
C MET A 204 1.00 10.80 4.62
N ALA A 205 0.74 10.32 5.84
CA ALA A 205 0.91 11.12 7.04
C ALA A 205 2.35 11.61 7.20
N ILE A 206 3.35 10.76 6.92
CA ILE A 206 4.78 11.13 6.96
C ILE A 206 5.10 12.22 5.93
N VAL A 207 4.68 12.02 4.68
CA VAL A 207 4.93 12.96 3.56
C VAL A 207 4.33 14.33 3.85
N LEU A 208 3.05 14.40 4.26
CA LEU A 208 2.38 15.66 4.57
C LEU A 208 3.00 16.34 5.80
N THR A 209 3.37 15.58 6.82
CA THR A 209 4.06 16.12 8.00
C THR A 209 5.42 16.73 7.61
N LEU A 210 6.19 16.04 6.76
CA LEU A 210 7.48 16.54 6.30
C LEU A 210 7.33 17.81 5.46
N LEU A 211 6.28 17.88 4.62
CA LEU A 211 5.94 19.05 3.80
C LEU A 211 5.61 20.27 4.67
N VAL A 212 4.82 20.08 5.74
CA VAL A 212 4.52 21.18 6.66
C VAL A 212 5.77 21.58 7.44
N ALA A 213 6.54 20.61 7.92
CA ALA A 213 7.78 20.86 8.65
C ALA A 213 8.81 21.64 7.80
N SER A 214 8.98 21.26 6.52
CA SER A 214 9.88 21.97 5.60
C SER A 214 9.40 23.38 5.29
N LEU A 215 8.09 23.61 5.13
CA LEU A 215 7.53 24.97 5.01
C LEU A 215 7.82 25.84 6.24
N CYS A 216 7.68 25.28 7.44
CA CYS A 216 8.05 25.96 8.68
C CYS A 216 9.54 26.33 8.70
N VAL A 217 10.42 25.43 8.28
CA VAL A 217 11.87 25.71 8.18
C VAL A 217 12.14 26.82 7.17
N ILE A 218 11.53 26.79 5.98
CA ILE A 218 11.67 27.86 4.98
C ILE A 218 11.25 29.21 5.57
N ASN A 219 10.10 29.25 6.24
CA ASN A 219 9.57 30.50 6.81
C ASN A 219 10.51 31.07 7.89
N GLN A 220 11.07 30.20 8.74
CA GLN A 220 12.03 30.61 9.76
C GLN A 220 13.34 31.11 9.14
N ARG A 221 13.85 30.44 8.10
CA ARG A 221 15.04 30.90 7.35
C ARG A 221 14.82 32.28 6.73
N LYS A 222 13.68 32.50 6.06
CA LYS A 222 13.32 33.80 5.45
C LYS A 222 13.20 34.91 6.50
N THR A 223 12.61 34.59 7.65
CA THR A 223 12.46 35.54 8.77
C THR A 223 13.82 35.94 9.34
N ASP A 224 14.72 34.97 9.56
CA ASP A 224 16.09 35.23 10.01
C ASP A 224 16.86 36.13 9.02
N GLU A 225 16.74 35.87 7.72
CA GLU A 225 17.36 36.72 6.69
C GLU A 225 16.82 38.14 6.69
N ARG A 226 15.50 38.28 6.85
CA ARG A 226 14.86 39.59 6.92
C ARG A 226 15.39 40.39 8.11
N PHE A 227 15.54 39.77 9.28
CA PHE A 227 16.12 40.44 10.45
C PHE A 227 17.58 40.82 10.23
N LYS A 228 18.39 39.96 9.61
CA LYS A 228 19.78 40.31 9.22
C LYS A 228 19.83 41.52 8.28
N ARG A 229 18.93 41.61 7.31
CA ARG A 229 18.85 42.76 6.39
C ARG A 229 18.41 44.04 7.09
N ILE A 230 17.52 43.96 8.09
CA ILE A 230 17.09 45.11 8.89
C ILE A 230 18.23 45.62 9.77
N ASP A 231 18.96 44.71 10.41
CA ASP A 231 20.08 45.06 11.28
C ASP A 231 21.24 45.70 10.50
N ALA A 232 21.53 45.18 9.30
CA ALA A 232 22.50 45.77 8.37
C ALA A 232 22.14 47.22 7.97
N LYS A 233 20.85 47.53 7.79
CA LYS A 233 20.38 48.89 7.47
C LYS A 233 20.50 49.87 8.65
N ARG A 234 20.54 49.36 9.89
CA ARG A 234 20.60 50.18 11.11
C ARG A 234 22.03 50.38 11.63
N GLY A 235 23.03 50.09 10.81
CA GLY A 235 24.44 50.20 11.19
C GLY A 235 24.89 49.13 12.19
N GLY A 236 24.22 47.97 12.22
CA GLY A 236 24.64 46.82 13.03
C GLY A 236 24.53 47.01 14.54
N LYS A 237 23.71 47.97 15.00
CA LYS A 237 23.52 48.22 16.44
C LYS A 237 22.59 47.23 17.15
N GLY A 238 22.02 46.24 16.45
CA GLY A 238 21.17 45.21 17.02
C GLY A 238 19.82 45.74 17.48
N PHE A 239 18.75 45.01 17.21
CA PHE A 239 17.63 44.99 18.16
C PHE A 239 17.97 43.88 19.14
N VAL A 240 18.42 44.27 20.33
CA VAL A 240 18.65 43.45 21.55
C VAL A 240 18.70 41.94 21.32
#